data_AF-A0A3M2Y7U4-F1
#
_entry.id   AF-A0A3M2Y7U4-F1
#
_cell.length_a   1.000
_cell.length_b   1.000
_cell.length_c   1.000
_cell.angle_alpha   90.00
_cell.angle_beta   90.00
_cell.angle_gamma   90.00
#
_symmetry.space_group_name_H-M   'P 1'
#
loop_
_entity.id
_entity.type
_entity.pdbx_description
1 polymer ?
#
loop_
_entity_poly.entity_id
_entity_poly.type
_entity_poly.pdbx_seq_one_letter_code
_entity_poly.pdbx_strand_id
1 'polypeptide(L)' 'MLMNLGATYKVTQSVSVDLQLKNLTNRYYEYVWYDPDGAQGSLHSPGDGRALYTGVTVDF' A
#
# COMPACT_ATOMS: atom_id res chain seq x y z
N MET A 1 -7.19 4.73 12.87
CA MET A 1 -5.84 5.08 12.40
C MET A 1 -5.46 4.18 11.24
N LEU A 2 -4.76 4.70 10.22
CA LEU A 2 -4.16 3.89 9.16
C LEU A 2 -2.77 3.43 9.64
N MET A 3 -2.57 2.12 9.76
CA MET A 3 -1.34 1.52 10.28
C MET A 3 -0.78 0.54 9.26
N ASN A 4 0.52 0.61 9.01
CA ASN A 4 1.22 -0.28 8.09
C ASN A 4 2.39 -0.95 8.81
N LEU A 5 2.63 -2.22 8.49
CA LEU A 5 3.76 -2.99 9.00
C LEU A 5 4.62 -3.46 7.84
N GLY A 6 5.93 -3.48 8.04
CA GLY A 6 6.91 -3.99 7.08
C GLY A 6 7.95 -4.85 7.77
N ALA A 7 8.37 -5.92 7.12
CA ALA A 7 9.48 -6.76 7.54
C ALA A 7 10.31 -7.15 6.31
N THR A 8 11.62 -7.13 6.46
CA THR A 8 12.56 -7.60 5.44
C THR A 8 13.44 -8.66 6.07
N TYR A 9 13.66 -9.76 5.35
CA TYR A 9 14.49 -10.86 5.79
C TYR A 9 15.57 -11.16 4.76
N LYS A 10 16.83 -11.15 5.19
CA LYS A 10 17.97 -11.51 4.36
C LYS A 10 18.11 -13.03 4.33
N VAL A 11 17.76 -13.64 3.19
CA VAL A 11 17.79 -15.09 3.01
C VAL A 11 19.22 -15.57 2.77
N THR A 12 19.97 -14.83 1.95
CA THR A 12 21.40 -15.07 1.69
C THR A 12 22.14 -13.72 1.71
N GLN A 13 23.44 -13.70 1.42
CA GLN A 13 24.16 -12.43 1.28
C GLN A 13 23.65 -11.56 0.14
N SER A 14 23.10 -12.17 -0.92
CA SER A 14 22.64 -11.50 -2.15
C SER A 14 21.12 -11.55 -2.36
N VAL A 15 20.36 -12.19 -1.48
CA VAL A 15 18.90 -12.33 -1.64
C VAL A 15 18.17 -11.90 -0.38
N SER A 16 17.16 -11.04 -0.52
CA SER A 16 16.22 -10.68 0.54
C SER A 16 14.76 -10.84 0.11
N VAL A 17 13.90 -11.04 1.09
CA VAL A 17 12.45 -11.11 0.93
C VAL A 17 11.80 -10.02 1.78
N ASP A 18 10.84 -9.32 1.20
CA ASP A 18 10.12 -8.22 1.82
C ASP A 18 8.65 -8.56 1.98
N LEU A 19 8.09 -8.27 3.14
CA LEU A 19 6.67 -8.40 3.45
C LEU A 19 6.13 -7.04 3.91
N GLN A 20 5.04 -6.58 3.29
CA GLN A 20 4.35 -5.37 3.68
C GLN A 20 2.87 -5.65 3.91
N LEU A 21 2.42 -5.47 5.15
CA LEU A 21 1.00 -5.48 5.50
C LEU A 21 0.50 -4.03 5.59
N LYS A 22 -0.28 -3.62 4.60
CA LYS A 22 -0.92 -2.31 4.57
C LYS A 22 -2.26 -2.38 5.29
N ASN A 23 -2.62 -1.26 5.92
CA ASN A 23 -3.91 -1.06 6.58
C ASN A 23 -4.24 -2.19 7.58
N LEU A 24 -3.35 -2.39 8.56
CA LEU A 24 -3.42 -3.43 9.59
C LEU A 24 -4.78 -3.46 10.30
N THR A 25 -5.34 -2.29 10.60
CA THR A 25 -6.62 -2.10 11.29
C THR A 25 -7.83 -2.13 10.35
N ASN A 26 -7.62 -2.36 9.05
CA ASN A 26 -8.65 -2.40 8.01
C ASN A 26 -9.60 -1.19 8.03
N ARG A 27 -9.03 0.01 8.20
CA ARG A 27 -9.78 1.26 8.19
C ARG A 27 -10.11 1.67 6.75
N TYR A 28 -11.37 2.02 6.49
CA TYR A 28 -11.74 2.68 5.24
C TYR A 28 -11.11 4.07 5.13
N TYR A 29 -10.51 4.35 3.98
CA TYR A 29 -10.02 5.67 3.59
C TYR A 29 -10.07 5.80 2.06
N GLU A 30 -10.24 7.02 1.58
CA GLU A 30 -10.33 7.31 0.16
C GLU A 30 -9.71 8.68 -0.14
N TYR A 31 -9.18 8.81 -1.35
CA TYR A 31 -8.81 10.11 -1.91
C TYR A 31 -10.04 10.71 -2.58
N VAL A 32 -10.38 11.94 -2.18
CA VAL A 32 -11.52 12.68 -2.72
C VAL A 32 -11.01 13.97 -3.32
N TRP A 33 -11.42 14.28 -4.54
CA TRP A 33 -11.04 15.50 -5.24
C TRP A 33 -12.21 16.08 -6.04
N TYR A 34 -12.03 17.31 -6.52
CA TYR A 34 -12.97 17.97 -7.41
C TYR A 34 -12.24 18.29 -8.72
N ASP A 35 -12.92 18.02 -9.85
CA ASP A 35 -12.44 18.38 -11.18
C ASP A 35 -13.34 19.48 -11.75
N PRO A 36 -12.89 20.75 -11.76
CA PRO A 36 -13.70 21.88 -12.19
C PRO A 36 -14.02 21.89 -13.69
N ASP A 37 -13.31 21.14 -14.52
CA ASP A 37 -13.42 21.18 -15.98
C ASP A 37 -14.26 20.02 -16.56
N GLY A 38 -14.70 19.07 -15.72
CA GLY A 38 -15.41 17.89 -16.21
C GLY A 38 -16.28 17.15 -15.21
N ALA A 39 -16.02 17.24 -13.90
CA ALA A 39 -16.83 16.54 -12.91
C ALA A 39 -18.02 17.38 -12.43
N GLN A 40 -19.20 16.77 -12.39
CA GLN A 40 -20.42 17.37 -11.83
C GLN A 40 -20.51 17.20 -10.29
N GLY A 41 -19.44 16.76 -9.64
CA GLY A 41 -19.41 16.45 -8.21
C GLY A 41 -18.02 16.00 -7.74
N SER A 42 -17.90 15.62 -6.47
CA SER A 42 -16.66 15.04 -5.96
C SER A 42 -16.37 13.69 -6.61
N LEU A 43 -15.12 13.48 -6.95
CA LEU A 43 -14.59 12.22 -7.45
C LEU A 43 -13.90 11.48 -6.31
N HIS A 44 -13.97 10.16 -6.34
CA HIS A 44 -13.59 9.29 -5.24
C HIS A 44 -12.70 8.15 -5.75
N SER A 45 -11.60 7.90 -5.04
CA SER A 45 -10.71 6.77 -5.28
C SER A 45 -10.42 6.08 -3.95
N PRO A 46 -11.10 4.95 -3.66
CA PRO A 46 -10.87 4.22 -2.42
C PRO A 46 -9.44 3.68 -2.39
N GLY A 47 -8.77 3.84 -1.25
CA GLY A 47 -7.52 3.16 -0.99
C GLY A 47 -7.76 1.67 -0.74
N ASP A 48 -6.68 0.88 -0.83
CA ASP A 48 -6.76 -0.53 -0.51
C ASP A 48 -7.24 -0.76 0.94
N GLY A 49 -8.05 -1.80 1.12
CA GLY A 49 -8.35 -2.34 2.44
C GLY A 49 -7.08 -2.93 3.07
N ARG A 50 -7.24 -3.88 3.99
CA ARG A 50 -6.08 -4.66 4.46
C ARG A 50 -5.49 -5.47 3.30
N ALA A 51 -4.23 -5.22 2.96
CA ALA A 51 -3.55 -5.84 1.84
C ALA A 51 -2.14 -6.30 2.22
N LEU A 52 -1.72 -7.46 1.71
CA LEU A 52 -0.38 -8.02 1.90
C LEU A 52 0.37 -8.01 0.57
N TYR A 53 1.56 -7.43 0.58
CA TYR A 53 2.49 -7.42 -0.55
C TYR A 53 3.75 -8.16 -0.17
N THR A 54 4.32 -8.88 -1.13
CA THR A 54 5.58 -9.59 -0.98
C THR A 54 6.51 -9.24 -2.13
N GLY A 55 7.81 -9.13 -1.85
CA GLY A 55 8.85 -8.84 -2.83
C GLY A 55 10.09 -9.70 -2.61
N VAL A 56 10.88 -9.87 -3.66
CA VAL A 56 12.20 -10.50 -3.60
C VAL A 56 13.20 -9.55 -4.25
N THR A 57 14.30 -9.28 -3.57
CA THR A 57 15.42 -8.48 -4.08
C THR A 57 16.64 -9.38 -4.25
N VAL A 58 17.36 -9.18 -5.35
CA VAL A 58 18.61 -9.88 -5.67
C VAL A 58 19.68 -8.86 -6.00
N ASP A 59 20.79 -8.93 -5.27
CA ASP A 59 21.98 -8.09 -5.48
C ASP A 59 23.03 -8.89 -6.27
N PHE A 60 23.56 -8.30 -7.35
CA PHE A 60 24.54 -8.91 -8.27
C PHE A 60 25.90 -8.23 -8.20
#